data_AF-A0A371DXI8-F1
#
_entry.id   AF-A0A371DXI8-F1
#
_cell.length_a   1.000
_cell.length_b   1.000
_cell.length_c   1.000
_cell.angle_alpha   90.00
_cell.angle_beta   90.00
_cell.angle_gamma   90.00
#
_symmetry.space_group_name_H-M   'P 1'
#
loop_
_entity.id
_entity.type
_entity.pdbx_description
1 polymer ?
#
loop_
_entity_poly.entity_id
_entity_poly.type
_entity_poly.pdbx_seq_one_letter_code
_entity_poly.pdbx_strand_id
1 'polypeptide(L)'
;MRDVSSGGLASAPDLTDIFLQVIDRAQERLFLRAKGGRPSNIITAGYRKASEHDSRSRFGATRVPLTNYFVNTMITALQAAEWESLLQKVGESATFHLLTETCVFSALPNGCLCQMTGDPIVHLKPPCSYTTNSGDIGARGIKRRCVKGYCEDRPPKRLKRTDTVDVGHGSSIPTRPPERFVVACNHVDIRC
;
A
#
# COMPACT_ATOMS: atom_id res chain seq x y z
N MET A 1 -32.96 -18.50 46.51
CA MET A 1 -32.71 -17.59 45.38
C MET A 1 -31.22 -17.38 45.26
N ARG A 2 -30.58 -17.96 44.25
CA ARG A 2 -29.21 -17.61 43.84
C ARG A 2 -29.32 -17.19 42.38
N ASP A 3 -29.01 -15.94 42.12
CA ASP A 3 -28.96 -15.40 40.77
C ASP A 3 -27.84 -16.07 40.00
N VAL A 4 -28.21 -16.68 38.88
CA VAL A 4 -27.29 -17.30 37.92
C VAL A 4 -26.76 -16.17 37.05
N SER A 5 -25.62 -15.61 37.44
CA SER A 5 -24.86 -14.67 36.63
C SER A 5 -24.57 -15.30 35.27
N SER A 6 -25.20 -14.78 34.24
CA SER A 6 -25.00 -15.16 32.84
C SER A 6 -23.57 -14.79 32.46
N GLY A 7 -22.68 -15.78 32.42
CA GLY A 7 -21.32 -15.61 31.93
C GLY A 7 -21.37 -15.13 30.49
N GLY A 8 -20.89 -13.90 30.26
CA GLY A 8 -20.74 -13.34 28.93
C GLY A 8 -19.73 -14.18 28.15
N LEU A 9 -20.23 -15.03 27.25
CA LEU A 9 -19.43 -15.69 26.24
C LEU A 9 -18.77 -14.58 25.41
N ALA A 10 -17.46 -14.39 25.57
CA ALA A 10 -16.69 -13.52 24.71
C ALA A 10 -16.90 -13.98 23.27
N SER A 11 -17.58 -13.15 22.47
CA SER A 11 -17.77 -13.42 21.05
C SER A 11 -16.40 -13.59 20.40
N ALA A 12 -16.26 -14.59 19.54
CA ALA A 12 -15.04 -14.76 18.76
C ALA A 12 -14.71 -13.44 18.04
N PRO A 13 -13.43 -13.03 17.99
CA PRO A 13 -13.03 -11.81 17.32
C PRO A 13 -13.44 -11.86 15.85
N ASP A 14 -13.97 -10.76 15.34
CA ASP A 14 -14.35 -10.65 13.94
C ASP A 14 -13.11 -10.75 13.05
N LEU A 15 -13.23 -11.32 11.85
CA LEU A 15 -12.12 -11.42 10.90
C LEU A 15 -11.60 -10.03 10.52
N THR A 16 -12.50 -9.03 10.47
CA THR A 16 -12.14 -7.63 10.25
C THR A 16 -11.20 -7.11 11.33
N ASP A 17 -11.45 -7.43 12.62
CA ASP A 17 -10.59 -7.00 13.73
C ASP A 17 -9.20 -7.63 13.64
N ILE A 18 -9.12 -8.91 13.23
CA ILE A 18 -7.84 -9.60 13.03
C ILE A 18 -7.07 -8.93 11.88
N PHE A 19 -7.75 -8.63 10.77
CA PHE A 19 -7.12 -8.01 9.62
C PHE A 19 -6.61 -6.59 9.91
N LEU A 20 -7.35 -5.78 10.69
CA LEU A 20 -6.89 -4.47 11.15
C LEU A 20 -5.62 -4.61 12.02
N GLN A 21 -5.55 -5.61 12.90
CA GLN A 21 -4.34 -5.89 13.68
C GLN A 21 -3.14 -6.30 12.81
N VAL A 22 -3.38 -6.96 11.67
CA VAL A 22 -2.33 -7.27 10.69
C VAL A 22 -1.82 -6.00 10.01
N ILE A 23 -2.72 -5.11 9.58
CA ILE A 23 -2.36 -3.81 8.99
C ILE A 23 -1.55 -2.97 9.99
N ASP A 24 -2.01 -2.85 11.23
CA ASP A 24 -1.34 -2.07 12.26
C ASP A 24 0.09 -2.56 12.49
N ARG A 25 0.27 -3.89 12.68
CA ARG A 25 1.61 -4.47 12.84
C ARG A 25 2.47 -4.29 11.59
N ALA A 26 1.90 -4.36 10.40
CA ALA A 26 2.64 -4.13 9.15
C ALA A 26 3.13 -2.68 9.07
N GLN A 27 2.28 -1.71 9.42
CA GLN A 27 2.68 -0.31 9.49
C GLN A 27 3.79 -0.09 10.55
N GLU A 28 3.62 -0.61 11.76
CA GLU A 28 4.63 -0.55 12.82
C GLU A 28 5.97 -1.12 12.33
N ARG A 29 5.96 -2.29 11.70
CA ARG A 29 7.15 -2.94 11.14
C ARG A 29 7.86 -2.06 10.12
N LEU A 30 7.11 -1.42 9.21
CA LEU A 30 7.66 -0.52 8.19
C LEU A 30 8.28 0.74 8.82
N PHE A 31 7.62 1.32 9.83
CA PHE A 31 8.14 2.47 10.57
C PHE A 31 9.40 2.13 11.41
N LEU A 32 9.52 0.90 11.90
CA LEU A 32 10.74 0.43 12.60
C LEU A 32 11.88 0.15 11.62
N ARG A 33 11.57 -0.34 10.40
CA ARG A 33 12.57 -0.62 9.35
C ARG A 33 13.18 0.66 8.77
N ALA A 34 12.42 1.75 8.71
CA ALA A 34 12.92 3.04 8.27
C ALA A 34 13.87 3.63 9.33
N LYS A 35 15.19 3.55 9.08
CA LYS A 35 16.27 4.04 9.97
C LYS A 35 16.28 5.57 10.09
N GLY A 36 15.34 6.12 10.87
CA GLY A 36 15.22 7.56 11.14
C GLY A 36 14.48 8.36 10.07
N GLY A 37 13.95 7.69 9.04
CA GLY A 37 13.16 8.31 7.97
C GLY A 37 11.68 7.96 8.02
N ARG A 38 10.90 8.58 7.14
CA ARG A 38 9.53 8.15 6.85
C ARG A 38 9.59 6.92 5.93
N PRO A 39 8.89 5.82 6.25
CA PRO A 39 8.75 4.71 5.30
C PRO A 39 8.09 5.21 4.01
N SER A 40 8.56 4.72 2.87
CA SER A 40 8.03 5.07 1.55
C SER A 40 6.82 4.23 1.14
N ASN A 41 6.48 3.19 1.90
CA ASN A 41 5.42 2.23 1.53
C ASN A 41 4.03 2.89 1.50
N ILE A 42 3.23 2.54 0.49
CA ILE A 42 1.88 3.05 0.25
C ILE A 42 0.97 2.92 1.47
N ILE A 43 1.03 1.81 2.23
CA ILE A 43 0.16 1.61 3.40
C ILE A 43 0.54 2.51 4.60
N THR A 44 1.72 3.13 4.55
CA THR A 44 2.17 4.10 5.57
C THR A 44 1.97 5.55 5.14
N ALA A 45 1.51 5.79 3.90
CA ALA A 45 1.16 7.12 3.42
C ALA A 45 0.07 7.73 4.32
N GLY A 46 0.22 8.99 4.70
CA GLY A 46 -0.69 9.67 5.62
C GLY A 46 -0.46 9.40 7.11
N TYR A 47 0.36 8.41 7.48
CA TYR A 47 0.71 8.14 8.87
C TYR A 47 2.05 8.77 9.27
N ARG A 48 2.21 9.04 10.57
CA ARG A 48 3.48 9.44 11.20
C ARG A 48 3.60 8.83 12.60
N LYS A 49 4.83 8.62 13.06
CA LYS A 49 5.10 8.35 14.48
C LYS A 49 4.60 9.55 15.29
N ALA A 50 3.89 9.32 16.39
CA ALA A 50 3.58 10.39 17.33
C ALA A 50 4.90 11.00 17.81
N SER A 51 5.03 12.32 17.74
CA SER A 51 6.24 13.00 18.19
C SER A 51 6.42 12.76 19.68
N GLU A 52 7.61 12.34 20.09
CA GLU A 52 7.98 12.14 21.50
C GLU A 52 7.75 13.39 22.34
N HIS A 53 7.76 14.57 21.72
CA HIS A 53 7.60 15.85 22.39
C HIS A 53 6.21 16.04 23.03
N ASP A 54 5.19 15.30 22.59
CA ASP A 54 3.83 15.38 23.15
C ASP A 54 3.52 14.27 24.16
N SER A 55 4.42 13.30 24.33
CA SER A 55 4.19 12.09 25.11
C SER A 55 4.78 12.15 26.52
N ARG A 56 4.37 13.12 27.34
CA ARG A 56 4.75 13.16 28.77
C ARG A 56 3.98 12.15 29.65
N SER A 57 3.22 11.22 29.08
CA SER A 57 2.12 10.61 29.83
C SER A 57 1.90 9.09 29.73
N ARG A 58 2.66 8.26 29.00
CA ARG A 58 2.42 6.79 29.03
C ARG A 58 3.68 5.94 28.84
N PHE A 59 4.40 5.68 29.93
CA PHE A 59 5.29 4.52 30.02
C PHE A 59 4.41 3.26 30.13
N GLY A 60 4.48 2.35 29.16
CA GLY A 60 3.85 1.02 29.28
C GLY A 60 3.26 0.44 27.99
N ALA A 61 3.12 1.20 26.90
CA ALA A 61 2.67 0.65 25.63
C ALA A 61 3.88 0.20 24.80
N THR A 62 4.00 -1.11 24.54
CA THR A 62 5.01 -1.71 23.65
C THR A 62 4.81 -1.38 22.17
N ARG A 63 3.69 -0.72 21.83
CA ARG A 63 3.33 -0.35 20.46
C ARG A 63 3.82 1.06 20.12
N VAL A 64 4.38 1.22 18.92
CA VAL A 64 4.77 2.53 18.41
C VAL A 64 3.49 3.33 18.15
N PRO A 65 3.21 4.43 18.86
CA PRO A 65 2.01 5.20 18.62
C PRO A 65 2.09 5.82 17.21
N LEU A 66 1.25 5.31 16.30
CA LEU A 66 1.07 5.88 14.97
C LEU A 66 -0.14 6.80 15.00
N THR A 67 0.02 7.99 14.44
CA THR A 67 -1.07 8.95 14.26
C THR A 67 -1.37 9.09 12.77
N ASN A 68 -2.66 9.01 12.44
CA ASN A 68 -3.13 9.29 11.10
C ASN A 68 -3.23 10.81 10.91
N TYR A 69 -2.50 11.35 9.95
CA TYR A 69 -2.50 12.77 9.59
C TYR A 69 -3.31 13.05 8.32
N PHE A 70 -3.45 12.05 7.44
CA PHE A 70 -4.27 12.12 6.24
C PHE A 70 -4.92 10.78 5.95
N VAL A 71 -6.20 10.80 5.56
CA VAL A 71 -6.93 9.60 5.14
C VAL A 71 -6.15 8.88 4.04
N ASN A 72 -5.76 7.63 4.32
CA ASN A 72 -5.12 6.77 3.34
C ASN A 72 -6.19 5.89 2.69
N THR A 73 -6.61 6.26 1.48
CA THR A 73 -7.63 5.52 0.73
C THR A 73 -7.23 4.08 0.44
N MET A 74 -5.93 3.76 0.45
CA MET A 74 -5.47 2.38 0.26
C MET A 74 -5.78 1.51 1.48
N ILE A 75 -5.77 2.07 2.70
CA ILE A 75 -6.21 1.34 3.90
C ILE A 75 -7.69 0.99 3.81
N THR A 76 -8.53 1.93 3.36
CA THR A 76 -9.95 1.67 3.14
C THR A 76 -10.17 0.60 2.06
N ALA A 77 -9.39 0.61 0.99
CA ALA A 77 -9.47 -0.42 -0.05
C ALA A 77 -8.91 -1.79 0.43
N LEU A 78 -7.95 -1.82 1.35
CA LEU A 78 -7.52 -3.06 2.01
C LEU A 78 -8.62 -3.65 2.90
N GLN A 79 -9.51 -2.84 3.47
CA GLN A 79 -10.64 -3.31 4.30
C GLN A 79 -11.78 -3.98 3.49
N ALA A 80 -11.62 -4.15 2.19
CA ALA A 80 -12.62 -4.81 1.37
C ALA A 80 -12.67 -6.33 1.65
N ALA A 81 -13.85 -6.96 1.51
CA ALA A 81 -14.10 -8.35 1.88
C ALA A 81 -13.20 -9.37 1.15
N GLU A 82 -12.66 -9.00 -0.01
CA GLU A 82 -11.71 -9.82 -0.76
C GLU A 82 -10.41 -10.05 0.02
N TRP A 83 -9.94 -9.06 0.78
CA TRP A 83 -8.77 -9.17 1.63
C TRP A 83 -9.03 -9.99 2.88
N GLU A 84 -10.23 -9.95 3.43
CA GLU A 84 -10.66 -10.84 4.52
C GLU A 84 -10.71 -12.30 4.05
N SER A 85 -11.27 -12.54 2.85
CA SER A 85 -11.25 -13.86 2.22
C SER A 85 -9.83 -14.34 1.94
N LEU A 86 -8.93 -13.43 1.53
CA LEU A 86 -7.52 -13.74 1.35
C LEU A 86 -6.88 -14.14 2.69
N LEU A 87 -7.06 -13.33 3.74
CA LEU A 87 -6.57 -13.60 5.08
C LEU A 87 -7.03 -14.98 5.58
N GLN A 88 -8.30 -15.33 5.38
CA GLN A 88 -8.84 -16.63 5.76
C GLN A 88 -8.15 -17.80 5.03
N LYS A 89 -7.77 -17.61 3.76
CA LYS A 89 -7.16 -18.65 2.91
C LYS A 89 -5.66 -18.81 3.10
N VAL A 90 -4.92 -17.70 3.22
CA VAL A 90 -3.45 -17.73 3.30
C VAL A 90 -2.92 -17.59 4.73
N GLY A 91 -3.78 -17.14 5.65
CA GLY A 91 -3.43 -16.89 7.04
C GLY A 91 -2.78 -15.54 7.29
N GLU A 92 -2.66 -15.22 8.57
CA GLU A 92 -2.14 -13.96 9.10
C GLU A 92 -0.70 -13.68 8.67
N SER A 93 0.18 -14.68 8.79
CA SER A 93 1.62 -14.55 8.50
C SER A 93 1.88 -14.22 7.03
N ALA A 94 1.20 -14.91 6.11
CA ALA A 94 1.33 -14.66 4.68
C ALA A 94 0.77 -13.29 4.30
N THR A 95 -0.38 -12.90 4.86
CA THR A 95 -0.98 -11.58 4.65
C THR A 95 -0.06 -10.47 5.15
N PHE A 96 0.53 -10.63 6.33
CA PHE A 96 1.52 -9.70 6.86
C PHE A 96 2.71 -9.54 5.91
N HIS A 97 3.28 -10.65 5.43
CA HIS A 97 4.38 -10.62 4.46
C HIS A 97 4.00 -9.92 3.15
N LEU A 98 2.77 -10.11 2.64
CA LEU A 98 2.28 -9.41 1.45
C LEU A 98 2.29 -7.89 1.67
N LEU A 99 1.84 -7.42 2.83
CA LEU A 99 1.77 -5.98 3.12
C LEU A 99 3.17 -5.35 3.31
N THR A 100 4.13 -6.08 3.89
CA THR A 100 5.43 -5.52 4.26
C THR A 100 6.52 -5.70 3.21
N GLU A 101 6.55 -6.83 2.50
CA GLU A 101 7.67 -7.20 1.63
C GLU A 101 7.30 -7.25 0.13
N THR A 102 6.03 -7.13 -0.23
CA THR A 102 5.57 -7.27 -1.63
C THR A 102 4.87 -6.03 -2.18
N CYS A 103 4.81 -5.93 -3.52
CA CYS A 103 4.01 -4.93 -4.23
C CYS A 103 2.78 -5.60 -4.84
N VAL A 104 1.61 -5.36 -4.25
CA VAL A 104 0.34 -5.87 -4.77
C VAL A 104 -0.32 -4.83 -5.67
N PHE A 105 -0.83 -5.28 -6.82
CA PHE A 105 -1.58 -4.45 -7.76
C PHE A 105 -3.00 -5.00 -7.91
N SER A 106 -3.99 -4.12 -7.79
CA SER A 106 -5.38 -4.43 -8.10
C SER A 106 -5.76 -3.91 -9.48
N ALA A 107 -6.48 -4.71 -10.26
CA ALA A 107 -7.00 -4.27 -11.54
C ALA A 107 -8.22 -3.37 -11.35
N LEU A 108 -8.29 -2.27 -12.08
CA LEU A 108 -9.42 -1.35 -12.08
C LEU A 108 -10.34 -1.60 -13.30
N PRO A 109 -11.63 -1.20 -13.26
CA PRO A 109 -12.57 -1.45 -14.35
C PRO A 109 -12.18 -0.89 -15.72
N ASN A 110 -11.33 0.14 -15.73
CA ASN A 110 -10.77 0.79 -16.92
C ASN A 110 -9.54 0.07 -17.50
N GLY A 111 -9.14 -1.08 -16.95
CA GLY A 111 -7.96 -1.84 -17.36
C GLY A 111 -6.64 -1.31 -16.81
N CYS A 112 -6.65 -0.30 -15.94
CA CYS A 112 -5.45 0.15 -15.23
C CYS A 112 -5.14 -0.74 -14.02
N LEU A 113 -3.90 -0.65 -13.52
CA LEU A 113 -3.47 -1.29 -12.28
C LEU A 113 -3.28 -0.23 -11.19
N CYS A 114 -3.84 -0.47 -10.01
CA CYS A 114 -3.66 0.35 -8.80
C CYS A 114 -2.71 -0.37 -7.84
N GLN A 115 -1.62 0.29 -7.46
CA GLN A 115 -0.69 -0.27 -6.48
C GLN A 115 -1.25 -0.10 -5.07
N MET A 116 -1.41 -1.21 -4.35
CA MET A 116 -2.01 -1.28 -3.02
C MET A 116 -0.96 -1.27 -1.89
N THR A 117 0.20 -1.91 -2.13
CA THR A 117 1.26 -2.10 -1.14
C THR A 117 2.64 -1.88 -1.73
N GLY A 118 3.65 -1.78 -0.86
CA GLY A 118 5.05 -1.63 -1.25
C GLY A 118 5.44 -0.19 -1.55
N ASP A 119 6.67 0.00 -2.03
CA ASP A 119 7.17 1.32 -2.41
C ASP A 119 6.53 1.79 -3.73
N PRO A 120 6.07 3.05 -3.83
CA PRO A 120 5.50 3.58 -5.05
C PRO A 120 6.40 3.32 -6.25
N ILE A 121 5.84 2.74 -7.31
CA ILE A 121 6.60 2.37 -8.52
C ILE A 121 7.37 3.56 -9.13
N VAL A 122 6.87 4.79 -8.93
CA VAL A 122 7.51 6.03 -9.37
C VAL A 122 8.87 6.30 -8.71
N HIS A 123 9.14 5.70 -7.54
CA HIS A 123 10.42 5.80 -6.84
C HIS A 123 11.40 4.71 -7.25
N LEU A 124 10.96 3.69 -7.99
CA LEU A 124 11.84 2.62 -8.44
C LEU A 124 12.69 3.11 -9.59
N LYS A 125 14.01 2.99 -9.45
CA LYS A 125 14.93 3.21 -10.55
C LYS A 125 14.68 2.13 -11.61
N PRO A 126 14.44 2.48 -12.88
CA PRO A 126 14.31 1.48 -13.93
C PRO A 126 15.53 0.54 -13.92
N PRO A 127 15.34 -0.78 -14.11
CA PRO A 127 16.46 -1.69 -14.27
C PRO A 127 17.38 -1.12 -15.33
N CYS A 128 18.64 -0.84 -14.95
CA CYS A 128 19.64 -0.44 -15.92
C CYS A 128 19.81 -1.67 -16.82
N SER A 129 19.24 -1.62 -18.02
CA SER A 129 19.40 -2.69 -19.00
C SER A 129 20.90 -2.90 -19.16
N TYR A 130 21.41 -3.98 -18.58
CA TYR A 130 22.79 -4.37 -18.73
C TYR A 130 22.94 -4.59 -20.22
N THR A 131 23.65 -3.67 -20.87
CA THR A 131 24.22 -3.96 -22.17
C THR A 131 25.12 -5.13 -21.92
N THR A 132 24.65 -6.33 -22.27
CA THR A 132 25.45 -7.53 -22.37
C THR A 132 26.73 -7.09 -23.07
N ASN A 133 27.88 -7.20 -22.39
CA ASN A 133 29.18 -6.84 -22.94
C ASN A 133 29.49 -7.80 -24.10
N SER A 134 28.81 -7.61 -25.21
CA SER A 134 29.25 -8.02 -26.54
C SER A 134 30.41 -7.09 -26.82
N GLY A 135 31.63 -7.57 -26.59
CA GLY A 135 32.82 -6.83 -26.99
C GLY A 135 32.74 -6.55 -28.48
N ASP A 136 32.50 -5.30 -28.85
CA ASP A 136 32.70 -4.86 -30.22
C ASP A 136 33.03 -3.35 -30.28
N ILE A 137 34.34 -3.12 -30.35
CA ILE A 137 35.05 -2.17 -31.22
C ILE A 137 34.19 -1.01 -31.75
N GLY A 138 34.35 0.16 -31.11
CA GLY A 138 34.48 1.42 -31.86
C GLY A 138 33.24 1.99 -32.54
N ALA A 139 32.10 2.10 -31.88
CA ALA A 139 31.04 3.00 -32.33
C ALA A 139 31.01 4.28 -31.47
N ARG A 140 31.33 5.42 -32.09
CA ARG A 140 31.22 6.78 -31.51
C ARG A 140 29.74 7.10 -31.27
N GLY A 141 29.20 6.59 -30.17
CA GLY A 141 27.79 6.70 -29.79
C GLY A 141 27.40 8.09 -29.31
N ILE A 142 26.35 8.61 -29.93
CA ILE A 142 25.70 9.88 -29.67
C ILE A 142 25.40 10.03 -28.16
N LYS A 143 26.03 11.03 -27.53
CA LYS A 143 25.70 11.51 -26.17
C LYS A 143 24.25 11.99 -26.15
N ARG A 144 23.30 11.11 -25.81
CA ARG A 144 22.02 11.56 -25.27
C ARG A 144 22.32 12.16 -23.91
N ARG A 145 22.37 13.50 -23.86
CA ARG A 145 22.49 14.25 -22.61
C ARG A 145 21.35 13.81 -21.70
N CYS A 146 21.71 13.17 -20.59
CA CYS A 146 20.81 13.04 -19.46
C CYS A 146 20.44 14.47 -19.03
N VAL A 147 19.18 14.86 -19.23
CA VAL A 147 18.69 16.18 -18.85
C VAL A 147 18.69 16.23 -17.33
N LYS A 148 19.75 16.83 -16.79
CA LYS A 148 19.89 17.14 -15.37
C LYS A 148 18.90 18.26 -15.06
N GLY A 149 17.75 17.91 -14.51
CA GLY A 149 16.76 18.89 -14.05
C GLY A 149 15.34 18.40 -14.17
N TYR A 150 14.91 17.55 -13.23
CA TYR A 150 13.53 17.66 -12.75
C TYR A 150 13.61 18.40 -11.41
N CYS A 151 13.60 19.72 -11.51
CA CYS A 151 13.23 20.59 -10.40
C CYS A 151 11.73 20.34 -10.14
N GLU A 152 11.33 20.29 -8.87
CA GLU A 152 9.92 20.25 -8.48
C GLU A 152 9.21 21.56 -8.87
N ASP A 153 8.88 21.73 -10.16
CA ASP A 153 7.86 22.69 -10.55
C ASP A 153 6.50 22.02 -10.49
N ARG A 154 5.93 22.16 -9.29
CA ARG A 154 4.52 21.98 -8.95
C ARG A 154 3.63 22.53 -10.08
N PRO A 155 2.85 21.70 -10.80
CA PRO A 155 2.03 22.21 -11.89
C PRO A 155 0.98 23.21 -11.36
N PRO A 156 0.86 24.40 -11.96
CA PRO A 156 -0.09 25.41 -11.52
C PRO A 156 -1.53 24.94 -11.77
N LYS A 157 -2.34 25.11 -10.71
CA LYS A 157 -3.81 25.23 -10.65
C LYS A 157 -4.57 24.72 -11.89
N ARG A 158 -5.01 23.47 -11.77
CA ARG A 158 -6.01 22.81 -12.62
C ARG A 158 -7.20 23.74 -12.91
N LEU A 159 -7.37 24.06 -14.20
CA LEU A 159 -8.47 24.81 -14.78
C LEU A 159 -9.82 24.15 -14.43
N LYS A 160 -10.74 24.94 -13.88
CA LYS A 160 -12.09 24.54 -13.49
C LYS A 160 -12.94 24.37 -14.77
N ARG A 161 -13.17 23.14 -15.21
CA ARG A 161 -14.18 22.83 -16.24
C ARG A 161 -15.56 22.79 -15.59
N THR A 162 -16.42 23.69 -16.04
CA THR A 162 -17.87 23.62 -15.87
C THR A 162 -18.44 22.79 -17.01
N ASP A 163 -18.74 21.52 -16.74
CA ASP A 163 -19.46 20.66 -17.67
C ASP A 163 -20.92 20.53 -17.19
N THR A 164 -21.81 21.21 -17.91
CA THR A 164 -23.25 20.95 -17.96
C THR A 164 -23.50 19.83 -18.95
N VAL A 165 -24.02 18.66 -18.56
CA VAL A 165 -24.90 17.91 -19.47
C VAL A 165 -25.81 16.88 -18.78
N ASP A 166 -27.06 16.97 -19.22
CA ASP A 166 -28.01 15.94 -19.64
C ASP A 166 -28.22 14.61 -18.91
N VAL A 167 -29.51 14.37 -18.72
CA VAL A 167 -30.16 13.16 -18.23
C VAL A 167 -30.45 12.27 -19.43
N GLY A 168 -29.87 11.07 -19.49
CA GLY A 168 -30.10 10.19 -20.63
C GLY A 168 -29.71 8.73 -20.48
N HIS A 169 -30.72 7.94 -20.08
CA HIS A 169 -31.00 6.55 -20.47
C HIS A 169 -30.10 5.39 -19.99
N GLY A 170 -30.78 4.48 -19.27
CA GLY A 170 -30.24 3.27 -18.69
C GLY A 170 -29.84 2.22 -19.72
N SER A 171 -28.69 1.62 -19.47
CA SER A 171 -28.19 0.45 -20.17
C SER A 171 -27.90 -0.64 -19.14
N SER A 172 -28.49 -1.80 -19.36
CA SER A 172 -28.31 -3.03 -18.60
C SER A 172 -26.84 -3.46 -18.60
N ILE A 173 -26.23 -3.52 -17.41
CA ILE A 173 -24.81 -3.84 -17.22
C ILE A 173 -24.63 -5.36 -17.35
N PRO A 174 -23.71 -5.85 -18.22
CA PRO A 174 -23.35 -7.26 -18.28
C PRO A 174 -22.50 -7.64 -17.05
N THR A 175 -22.90 -8.70 -16.37
CA THR A 175 -22.18 -9.31 -15.25
C THR A 175 -20.80 -9.78 -15.70
N ARG A 176 -19.74 -9.10 -15.22
CA ARG A 176 -18.34 -9.46 -15.48
C ARG A 176 -17.85 -10.57 -14.55
N PRO A 177 -16.88 -11.38 -15.00
CA PRO A 177 -16.23 -12.40 -14.17
C PRO A 177 -15.43 -11.77 -13.01
N PRO A 178 -15.19 -12.54 -11.92
CA PRO A 178 -14.55 -12.03 -10.71
C PRO A 178 -13.14 -11.49 -10.96
N GLU A 179 -12.82 -10.37 -10.31
CA GLU A 179 -11.52 -9.70 -10.38
C GLU A 179 -10.38 -10.65 -10.00
N ARG A 180 -9.32 -10.65 -10.82
CA ARG A 180 -8.09 -11.39 -10.56
C ARG A 180 -7.06 -10.44 -9.96
N PHE A 181 -6.56 -10.78 -8.78
CA PHE A 181 -5.40 -10.11 -8.19
C PHE A 181 -4.13 -10.50 -8.93
N VAL A 182 -3.30 -9.51 -9.28
CA VAL A 182 -1.97 -9.75 -9.86
C VAL A 182 -0.94 -9.42 -8.78
N VAL A 183 -0.29 -10.46 -8.26
CA VAL A 183 0.80 -10.30 -7.29
C VAL A 183 2.11 -10.22 -8.06
N ALA A 184 2.79 -9.07 -7.97
CA ALA A 184 4.14 -8.90 -8.51
C ALA A 184 5.14 -9.07 -7.36
N CYS A 185 5.87 -10.18 -7.35
CA CYS A 185 6.98 -10.36 -6.43
C CYS A 185 8.19 -9.58 -6.96
N ASN A 186 8.68 -8.60 -6.19
CA ASN A 186 10.02 -8.08 -6.42
C ASN A 186 11.00 -9.25 -6.22
N HIS A 187 11.87 -9.49 -7.19
CA HIS A 187 12.93 -10.48 -7.07
C HIS A 187 13.92 -9.96 -6.02
N VAL A 188 13.67 -10.28 -4.76
CA VAL A 188 14.63 -10.05 -3.68
C VAL A 188 15.64 -11.19 -3.77
N ASP A 189 16.87 -10.83 -4.10
CA ASP A 189 18.02 -11.74 -4.13
C ASP A 189 18.30 -12.18 -2.68
N ILE A 190 17.63 -13.25 -2.21
CA ILE A 190 17.84 -13.83 -0.88
C ILE A 190 19.18 -14.56 -0.93
N ARG A 191 20.26 -13.85 -0.60
CA ARG A 191 21.51 -14.49 -0.24
C ARG A 191 21.37 -15.07 1.16
N CYS A 192 21.14 -16.37 1.24
CA CYS A 192 21.35 -17.17 2.45
C CYS A 192 22.84 -17.26 2.78
#